data_AF-A0A8J4TEY4-F1
#
_entry.id   AF-A0A8J4TEY4-F1
#
_cell.length_a   1.000
_cell.length_b   1.000
_cell.length_c   1.000
_cell.angle_alpha   90.00
_cell.angle_beta   90.00
_cell.angle_gamma   90.00
#
_symmetry.space_group_name_H-M   'P 1'
#
loop_
_entity.id
_entity.type
_entity.pdbx_description
1 polymer ?
#
loop_
_entity_poly.entity_id
_entity_poly.type
_entity_poly.pdbx_seq_one_letter_code
_entity_poly.pdbx_strand_id
1 'polypeptide(L)'
;HIENWMGLQTVQEVDMALYTGIQRLTITNCNLRTIQTRAFAQNPHLHYINLSKNPLTTLSWQLFQNLQLIDLRLEGVVFNCSCEIRWIQLWQQRGEASLHNQQLFCNTGFSQIPLQLLNISHCDVPEISVTNSSLTVTEGDQVTITCNGSGVPVPDVDWKVNSLHSISTQQATQFPPHVHSLTLTLFNVSRDDNLSLLPCTTENIVGMSNTSVHLSVQFPPTIIRFEKPEKWHDTCMMFIVRGQPLPEVNFLYKDSQLPQTTYINMAADVYRDSLEGCLIFKNPTHHNNGNYTLQARNTLGVATKTVDAHFMGAPFD
;
A
#
# COMPACT_ATOMS: atom_id res chain seq x y z
N HIS A 1 3.90 2.98 33.58
CA HIS A 1 4.92 2.20 34.31
C HIS A 1 4.22 1.37 35.36
N ILE A 2 4.37 0.05 35.31
CA ILE A 2 3.79 -0.91 36.24
C ILE A 2 4.92 -1.83 36.69
N GLU A 3 5.11 -1.97 38.00
CA GLU A 3 6.18 -2.78 38.57
C GLU A 3 5.72 -3.39 39.90
N ASN A 4 6.16 -4.62 40.19
CA ASN A 4 5.85 -5.34 41.43
C ASN A 4 4.34 -5.59 41.67
N TRP A 5 3.51 -5.57 40.62
CA TRP A 5 2.07 -5.84 40.75
C TRP A 5 1.75 -7.32 40.54
N MET A 6 1.71 -8.08 41.63
CA MET A 6 1.47 -9.53 41.60
C MET A 6 0.04 -9.95 41.18
N GLY A 7 -0.92 -9.02 41.23
CA GLY A 7 -2.30 -9.23 40.80
C GLY A 7 -2.49 -9.13 39.28
N LEU A 8 -1.58 -8.46 38.57
CA LEU A 8 -1.67 -8.30 37.12
C LEU A 8 -1.26 -9.59 36.41
N GLN A 9 -2.24 -10.32 35.87
CA GLN A 9 -2.01 -11.59 35.15
C GLN A 9 -2.22 -11.48 33.63
N THR A 10 -3.04 -10.53 33.20
CA THR A 10 -3.43 -10.34 31.80
C THR A 10 -3.48 -8.86 31.47
N VAL A 11 -3.06 -8.50 30.26
CA VAL A 11 -3.31 -7.18 29.67
C VAL A 11 -4.27 -7.36 28.50
N GLN A 12 -5.39 -6.64 28.54
CA GLN A 12 -6.45 -6.67 27.54
C GLN A 12 -6.42 -5.41 26.67
N GLU A 13 -7.14 -5.45 25.55
CA GLU A 13 -7.30 -4.27 24.67
C GLU A 13 -7.94 -3.08 25.42
N VAL A 14 -8.95 -3.34 26.25
CA VAL A 14 -9.65 -2.30 27.02
C VAL A 14 -8.73 -1.59 28.03
N ASP A 15 -7.71 -2.28 28.54
CA ASP A 15 -6.75 -1.71 29.50
C ASP A 15 -5.86 -0.66 28.84
N MET A 16 -5.62 -0.79 27.53
CA MET A 16 -4.68 0.02 26.77
C MET A 16 -5.35 1.05 25.84
N ALA A 17 -6.63 0.82 25.50
CA ALA A 17 -7.37 1.60 24.50
C ALA A 17 -7.45 3.11 24.78
N LEU A 18 -7.46 3.51 26.06
CA LEU A 18 -7.54 4.91 26.46
C LEU A 18 -6.22 5.68 26.32
N TYR A 19 -5.09 4.98 26.17
CA TYR A 19 -3.75 5.57 26.16
C TYR A 19 -3.20 5.76 24.75
N THR A 20 -3.95 6.42 23.87
CA THR A 20 -3.61 6.52 22.43
C THR A 20 -2.26 7.19 22.13
N GLY A 21 -1.81 8.11 22.98
CA GLY A 21 -0.53 8.81 22.86
C GLY A 21 0.66 8.15 23.56
N ILE A 22 0.51 6.96 24.14
CA ILE A 22 1.58 6.30 24.89
C ILE A 22 2.75 5.92 23.99
N GLN A 23 3.97 6.22 24.44
CA GLN A 23 5.20 5.89 23.71
C GLN A 23 6.08 4.83 24.39
N ARG A 24 5.95 4.70 25.71
CA ARG A 24 6.71 3.73 26.52
C ARG A 24 5.79 2.99 27.46
N LEU A 25 5.84 1.66 27.40
CA LEU A 25 5.15 0.77 28.32
C LEU A 25 6.18 -0.06 29.07
N THR A 26 6.11 -0.01 30.40
CA THR A 26 6.91 -0.87 31.27
C THR A 26 5.96 -1.63 32.17
N ILE A 27 6.03 -2.96 32.11
CA ILE A 27 5.37 -3.92 32.99
C ILE A 27 6.45 -4.93 33.39
N THR A 28 7.09 -4.76 34.55
CA THR A 28 8.22 -5.61 34.96
C THR A 28 8.03 -6.17 36.37
N ASN A 29 8.58 -7.36 36.62
CA ASN A 29 8.51 -8.02 37.92
C ASN A 29 7.06 -8.16 38.46
N CYS A 30 6.12 -8.48 37.57
CA CYS A 30 4.72 -8.73 37.89
C CYS A 30 4.40 -10.23 37.70
N ASN A 31 3.11 -10.60 37.75
CA ASN A 31 2.65 -11.97 37.47
C ASN A 31 1.99 -12.08 36.08
N LEU A 32 2.44 -11.25 35.11
CA LEU A 32 1.85 -11.18 33.78
C LEU A 32 2.12 -12.47 33.02
N ARG A 33 1.04 -13.17 32.63
CA ARG A 33 1.09 -14.49 31.97
C ARG A 33 0.63 -14.45 30.53
N THR A 34 -0.31 -13.55 30.21
CA THR A 34 -0.87 -13.43 28.86
C THR A 34 -1.11 -11.98 28.48
N ILE A 35 -1.05 -11.70 27.19
CA ILE A 35 -1.40 -10.40 26.60
C ILE A 35 -2.35 -10.71 25.44
N GLN A 36 -3.51 -10.07 25.41
CA GLN A 36 -4.50 -10.28 24.37
C GLN A 36 -3.96 -9.81 23.01
N THR A 37 -4.25 -10.55 21.92
CA THR A 37 -3.64 -10.37 20.58
C THR A 37 -3.75 -8.97 19.97
N ARG A 38 -4.72 -8.14 20.40
CA ARG A 38 -4.89 -6.74 19.95
C ARG A 38 -4.68 -5.71 21.05
N ALA A 39 -4.01 -6.09 22.15
CA ALA A 39 -3.83 -5.22 23.31
C ALA A 39 -3.26 -3.84 22.94
N PHE A 40 -2.38 -3.75 21.95
CA PHE A 40 -1.73 -2.49 21.55
C PHE A 40 -2.29 -1.86 20.26
N ALA A 41 -3.45 -2.33 19.77
CA ALA A 41 -4.01 -1.87 18.49
C ALA A 41 -4.31 -0.36 18.46
N GLN A 42 -4.66 0.24 19.61
CA GLN A 42 -4.97 1.66 19.73
C GLN A 42 -3.77 2.52 20.17
N ASN A 43 -2.56 1.96 20.17
CA ASN A 43 -1.35 2.64 20.66
C ASN A 43 -0.27 2.75 19.55
N PRO A 44 -0.55 3.45 18.43
CA PRO A 44 0.33 3.46 17.26
C PRO A 44 1.70 4.11 17.52
N HIS A 45 1.82 4.92 18.59
CA HIS A 45 3.05 5.62 18.96
C HIS A 45 3.93 4.84 19.95
N LEU A 46 3.57 3.60 20.28
CA LEU A 46 4.30 2.78 21.23
C LEU A 46 5.59 2.26 20.59
N HIS A 47 6.74 2.78 21.04
CA HIS A 47 8.06 2.44 20.48
C HIS A 47 8.94 1.64 21.45
N TYR A 48 8.66 1.70 22.75
CA TYR A 48 9.45 1.04 23.79
C TYR A 48 8.55 0.21 24.69
N ILE A 49 8.83 -1.09 24.77
CA ILE A 49 8.07 -2.02 25.59
C ILE A 49 9.03 -2.80 26.48
N ASN A 50 8.78 -2.82 27.78
CA ASN A 50 9.52 -3.64 28.73
C ASN A 50 8.56 -4.59 29.45
N LEU A 51 8.73 -5.90 29.18
CA LEU A 51 7.98 -7.02 29.77
C LEU A 51 8.89 -7.94 30.60
N SER A 52 10.10 -7.48 30.94
CA SER A 52 11.10 -8.28 31.66
C SER A 52 10.60 -8.82 33.00
N LYS A 53 11.16 -9.95 33.43
CA LYS A 53 10.89 -10.57 34.74
C LYS A 53 9.40 -10.89 34.99
N ASN A 54 8.65 -11.21 33.93
CA ASN A 54 7.29 -11.73 34.04
C ASN A 54 7.26 -13.22 33.67
N PRO A 55 6.31 -14.00 34.24
CA PRO A 55 6.15 -15.42 33.94
C PRO A 55 5.42 -15.69 32.61
N LEU A 56 5.79 -14.97 31.54
CA LEU A 56 5.30 -15.22 30.19
C LEU A 56 5.93 -16.51 29.65
N THR A 57 5.12 -17.44 29.16
CA THR A 57 5.59 -18.69 28.55
C THR A 57 5.64 -18.65 27.02
N THR A 58 4.91 -17.69 26.43
CA THR A 58 4.91 -17.41 24.99
C THR A 58 4.59 -15.94 24.76
N LEU A 59 4.85 -15.44 23.56
CA LEU A 59 4.51 -14.09 23.12
C LEU A 59 4.32 -14.11 21.60
N SER A 60 3.24 -13.52 21.10
CA SER A 60 2.93 -13.48 19.67
C SER A 60 3.46 -12.19 19.04
N TRP A 61 4.06 -12.27 17.85
CA TRP A 61 4.57 -11.11 17.13
C TRP A 61 3.44 -10.19 16.62
N GLN A 62 2.23 -10.74 16.41
CA GLN A 62 1.06 -9.98 15.96
C GLN A 62 0.66 -8.86 16.93
N LEU A 63 1.05 -8.94 18.20
CA LEU A 63 0.92 -7.84 19.17
C LEU A 63 1.62 -6.55 18.71
N PHE A 64 2.67 -6.69 17.90
CA PHE A 64 3.57 -5.60 17.51
C PHE A 64 3.50 -5.28 16.01
N GLN A 65 2.66 -5.97 15.23
CA GLN A 65 2.62 -5.87 13.76
C GLN A 65 2.38 -4.44 13.23
N ASN A 66 1.68 -3.62 14.00
CA ASN A 66 1.35 -2.23 13.65
C ASN A 66 2.24 -1.22 14.37
N LEU A 67 3.29 -1.67 15.05
CA LEU A 67 4.19 -0.83 15.85
C LEU A 67 5.58 -0.77 15.22
N GLN A 68 6.18 0.42 15.25
CA GLN A 68 7.59 0.61 14.91
C GLN A 68 8.43 0.52 16.18
N LEU A 69 8.61 -0.69 16.69
CA LEU A 69 9.35 -0.91 17.95
C LEU A 69 10.84 -0.60 17.80
N ILE A 70 11.35 0.19 18.73
CA ILE A 70 12.77 0.53 18.88
C ILE A 70 13.43 -0.41 19.91
N ASP A 71 12.72 -0.73 20.99
CA ASP A 71 13.25 -1.54 22.09
C ASP A 71 12.15 -2.42 22.69
N LEU A 72 12.40 -3.73 22.75
CA LEU A 72 11.55 -4.71 23.42
C LEU A 72 12.39 -5.47 24.46
N ARG A 73 12.15 -5.23 25.75
CA ARG A 73 12.88 -5.90 26.85
C ARG A 73 12.14 -7.13 27.34
N LEU A 74 12.80 -8.28 27.25
CA LEU A 74 12.30 -9.60 27.63
C LEU A 74 13.23 -10.33 28.61
N GLU A 75 14.25 -9.65 29.16
CA GLU A 75 15.19 -10.26 30.13
C GLU A 75 14.47 -10.87 31.33
N GLY A 76 14.93 -12.05 31.76
CA GLY A 76 14.33 -12.79 32.88
C GLY A 76 12.97 -13.44 32.56
N VAL A 77 12.45 -13.30 31.35
CA VAL A 77 11.37 -14.13 30.84
C VAL A 77 11.94 -15.45 30.36
N VAL A 78 11.32 -16.57 30.74
CA VAL A 78 11.72 -17.92 30.30
C VAL A 78 10.56 -18.52 29.52
N PHE A 79 10.67 -18.48 28.20
CA PHE A 79 9.65 -19.00 27.30
C PHE A 79 9.66 -20.54 27.25
N ASN A 80 8.58 -21.15 26.79
CA ASN A 80 8.60 -22.56 26.38
C ASN A 80 9.20 -22.67 24.99
N CYS A 81 10.23 -23.50 24.80
CA CYS A 81 10.86 -23.71 23.49
C CYS A 81 9.81 -24.29 22.52
N SER A 82 9.36 -23.47 21.58
CA SER A 82 8.28 -23.80 20.65
C SER A 82 8.33 -22.88 19.43
N CYS A 83 7.57 -23.23 18.40
CA CYS A 83 7.54 -22.45 17.16
C CYS A 83 6.96 -21.04 17.37
N GLU A 84 6.09 -20.88 18.39
CA GLU A 84 5.46 -19.61 18.77
C GLU A 84 6.46 -18.49 19.11
N ILE A 85 7.68 -18.84 19.54
CA ILE A 85 8.74 -17.87 19.91
C ILE A 85 9.87 -17.81 18.88
N ARG A 86 9.74 -18.53 17.75
CA ARG A 86 10.75 -18.53 16.69
C ARG A 86 11.01 -17.13 16.15
N TRP A 87 9.99 -16.30 16.06
CA TRP A 87 10.12 -14.90 15.64
C TRP A 87 11.06 -14.09 16.54
N ILE A 88 11.08 -14.36 17.86
CA ILE A 88 11.98 -13.69 18.81
C ILE A 88 13.44 -14.04 18.49
N GLN A 89 13.70 -15.31 18.18
CA GLN A 89 15.03 -15.76 17.75
C GLN A 89 15.45 -15.08 16.43
N LEU A 90 14.54 -14.98 15.46
CA LEU A 90 14.81 -14.31 14.19
C LEU A 90 15.10 -12.81 14.37
N TRP A 91 14.31 -12.12 15.19
CA TRP A 91 14.53 -10.71 15.51
C TRP A 91 15.85 -10.50 16.24
N GLN A 92 16.20 -11.39 17.17
CA GLN A 92 17.49 -11.35 17.86
C GLN A 92 18.66 -11.51 16.88
N GLN A 93 18.55 -12.38 15.88
CA GLN A 93 19.57 -12.58 14.85
C GLN A 93 19.68 -11.39 13.89
N ARG A 94 18.56 -10.74 13.56
CA ARG A 94 18.51 -9.58 12.65
C ARG A 94 18.82 -8.24 13.33
N GLY A 95 18.89 -8.22 14.66
CA GLY A 95 19.12 -7.00 15.44
C GLY A 95 17.88 -6.14 15.67
N GLU A 96 16.67 -6.68 15.45
CA GLU A 96 15.41 -5.96 15.60
C GLU A 96 15.07 -5.67 17.07
N ALA A 97 14.45 -4.51 17.32
CA ALA A 97 13.97 -4.04 18.63
C ALA A 97 14.98 -4.21 19.80
N SER A 98 16.29 -4.08 19.51
CA SER A 98 17.37 -4.25 20.49
C SER A 98 17.42 -5.63 21.19
N LEU A 99 16.79 -6.67 20.62
CA LEU A 99 16.79 -8.01 21.20
C LEU A 99 18.17 -8.68 21.16
N HIS A 100 19.01 -8.33 20.20
CA HIS A 100 20.40 -8.82 20.08
C HIS A 100 21.28 -8.47 21.29
N ASN A 101 20.92 -7.42 22.05
CA ASN A 101 21.65 -7.00 23.25
C ASN A 101 21.23 -7.75 24.53
N GLN A 102 20.30 -8.70 24.43
CA GLN A 102 19.71 -9.40 25.58
C GLN A 102 20.10 -10.88 25.58
N GLN A 103 20.27 -11.44 26.78
CA GLN A 103 20.45 -12.89 26.99
C GLN A 103 19.09 -13.53 27.23
N LEU A 104 18.52 -14.13 26.19
CA LEU A 104 17.19 -14.73 26.20
C LEU A 104 17.28 -16.26 26.23
N PHE A 105 16.34 -16.89 26.95
CA PHE A 105 16.33 -18.34 27.16
C PHE A 105 14.94 -18.91 26.89
N CYS A 106 14.90 -20.19 26.53
CA CYS A 106 13.67 -20.97 26.53
C CYS A 106 13.87 -22.29 27.27
N ASN A 107 12.78 -22.86 27.77
CA ASN A 107 12.72 -24.13 28.50
C ASN A 107 12.21 -25.24 27.57
N THR A 108 12.98 -26.32 27.45
CA THR A 108 12.63 -27.53 26.68
C THR A 108 11.75 -28.52 27.45
N GLY A 109 11.49 -28.24 28.74
CA GLY A 109 10.87 -29.16 29.70
C GLY A 109 11.89 -29.90 30.56
N PHE A 110 13.13 -30.06 30.08
CA PHE A 110 14.23 -30.72 30.79
C PHE A 110 15.35 -29.76 31.18
N SER A 111 15.60 -28.75 30.34
CA SER A 111 16.66 -27.77 30.53
C SER A 111 16.31 -26.43 29.92
N GLN A 112 16.95 -25.38 30.44
CA GLN A 112 16.95 -24.06 29.81
C GLN A 112 18.10 -23.98 28.81
N ILE A 113 17.80 -23.51 27.61
CA ILE A 113 18.80 -23.27 26.57
C ILE A 113 18.76 -21.80 26.12
N PRO A 114 19.89 -21.21 25.72
CA PRO A 114 19.90 -19.92 25.04
C PRO A 114 19.00 -19.94 23.80
N LEU A 115 18.23 -18.88 23.59
CA LEU A 115 17.26 -18.78 22.48
C LEU A 115 17.93 -18.93 21.11
N GLN A 116 19.19 -18.51 20.97
CA GLN A 116 19.96 -18.64 19.73
C GLN A 116 20.16 -20.11 19.32
N LEU A 117 20.12 -21.05 20.27
CA LEU A 117 20.26 -22.49 20.03
C LEU A 117 18.91 -23.20 19.77
N LEU A 118 17.79 -22.46 19.74
CA LEU A 118 16.49 -23.02 19.41
C LEU A 118 16.51 -23.58 17.98
N ASN A 119 16.20 -24.86 17.85
CA ASN A 119 16.14 -25.55 16.56
C ASN A 119 14.85 -26.36 16.48
N ILE A 120 13.89 -25.87 15.68
CA ILE A 120 12.59 -26.51 15.46
C ILE A 120 12.49 -26.78 13.96
N SER A 121 12.33 -28.04 13.59
CA SER A 121 12.12 -28.44 12.20
C SER A 121 10.77 -27.92 11.68
N HIS A 122 10.73 -27.46 10.44
CA HIS A 122 9.49 -27.02 9.77
C HIS A 122 8.79 -25.87 10.54
N CYS A 123 9.54 -24.83 10.87
CA CYS A 123 9.09 -23.68 11.65
C CYS A 123 9.79 -22.41 11.14
N ASP A 124 9.29 -21.92 10.02
CA ASP A 124 9.90 -20.82 9.28
C ASP A 124 8.84 -19.80 8.84
N VAL A 125 9.30 -18.62 8.43
CA VAL A 125 8.44 -17.59 7.83
C VAL A 125 7.82 -18.12 6.54
N PRO A 126 6.58 -17.74 6.21
CA PRO A 126 5.90 -18.29 5.05
C PRO A 126 6.51 -17.80 3.74
N GLU A 127 6.50 -18.66 2.73
CA GLU A 127 6.81 -18.30 1.36
C GLU A 127 5.54 -17.79 0.66
N ILE A 128 5.71 -16.82 -0.24
CA ILE A 128 4.63 -16.17 -0.96
C ILE A 128 4.89 -16.17 -2.46
N SER A 129 3.86 -16.48 -3.25
CA SER A 129 3.92 -16.41 -4.71
C SER A 129 2.59 -15.91 -5.29
N VAL A 130 2.64 -15.25 -6.45
CA VAL A 130 1.46 -14.77 -7.19
C VAL A 130 1.50 -15.32 -8.60
N THR A 131 0.34 -15.56 -9.21
CA THR A 131 0.27 -16.08 -10.59
C THR A 131 0.89 -15.11 -11.59
N ASN A 132 0.69 -13.80 -11.38
CA ASN A 132 1.21 -12.74 -12.25
C ASN A 132 1.72 -11.57 -11.39
N SER A 133 2.86 -10.98 -11.75
CA SER A 133 3.39 -9.77 -11.09
C SER A 133 2.72 -8.47 -11.60
N SER A 134 2.06 -8.54 -12.75
CA SER A 134 1.29 -7.44 -13.33
C SER A 134 0.03 -7.95 -14.04
N LEU A 135 -1.01 -7.14 -14.01
CA LEU A 135 -2.30 -7.38 -14.65
C LEU A 135 -2.64 -6.17 -15.51
N THR A 136 -3.05 -6.43 -16.74
CA THR A 136 -3.59 -5.42 -17.65
C THR A 136 -5.02 -5.81 -17.99
N VAL A 137 -5.97 -4.90 -17.79
CA VAL A 137 -7.41 -5.14 -17.97
C VAL A 137 -8.05 -3.91 -18.58
N THR A 138 -9.07 -4.07 -19.42
CA THR A 138 -9.84 -2.93 -19.94
C THR A 138 -10.92 -2.53 -18.93
N GLU A 139 -11.19 -1.23 -18.81
CA GLU A 139 -12.26 -0.71 -17.95
C GLU A 139 -13.59 -1.42 -18.21
N GLY A 140 -14.27 -1.80 -17.13
CA GLY A 140 -15.54 -2.52 -17.17
C GLY A 140 -15.42 -4.04 -17.25
N ASP A 141 -14.24 -4.58 -17.57
CA ASP A 141 -14.03 -6.02 -17.63
C ASP A 141 -13.82 -6.63 -16.24
N GLN A 142 -13.70 -7.96 -16.21
CA GLN A 142 -13.38 -8.76 -15.04
C GLN A 142 -11.96 -9.33 -15.15
N VAL A 143 -11.24 -9.36 -14.02
CA VAL A 143 -9.93 -10.01 -13.95
C VAL A 143 -9.78 -10.81 -12.66
N THR A 144 -9.05 -11.94 -12.74
CA THR A 144 -8.78 -12.83 -11.62
C THR A 144 -7.28 -12.97 -11.39
N ILE A 145 -6.87 -12.97 -10.13
CA ILE A 145 -5.49 -13.25 -9.74
C ILE A 145 -5.43 -14.08 -8.47
N THR A 146 -4.43 -14.96 -8.36
CA THR A 146 -4.26 -15.82 -7.19
C THR A 146 -2.92 -15.53 -6.50
N CYS A 147 -2.98 -15.46 -5.18
CA CYS A 147 -1.83 -15.44 -4.30
C CYS A 147 -1.77 -16.75 -3.51
N ASN A 148 -0.59 -17.35 -3.43
CA ASN A 148 -0.33 -18.61 -2.75
C ASN A 148 0.65 -18.36 -1.62
N GLY A 149 0.26 -18.74 -0.40
CA GLY A 149 1.14 -18.86 0.75
C GLY A 149 1.48 -20.31 1.01
N SER A 150 2.77 -20.61 1.15
CA SER A 150 3.25 -21.95 1.50
C SER A 150 4.16 -21.89 2.71
N GLY A 151 4.08 -22.89 3.58
CA GLY A 151 4.96 -22.95 4.74
C GLY A 151 4.46 -23.90 5.82
N VAL A 152 5.32 -24.08 6.82
CA VAL A 152 4.97 -24.81 8.04
C VAL A 152 5.33 -23.93 9.24
N PRO A 153 4.34 -23.54 10.08
CA PRO A 153 2.89 -23.81 9.94
C PRO A 153 2.26 -23.17 8.70
N VAL A 154 1.13 -23.74 8.25
CA VAL A 154 0.39 -23.25 7.07
C VAL A 154 0.01 -21.79 7.31
N PRO A 155 0.36 -20.88 6.39
CA PRO A 155 0.03 -19.48 6.56
C PRO A 155 -1.41 -19.16 6.19
N ASP A 156 -1.94 -18.12 6.83
CA ASP A 156 -3.09 -17.39 6.35
C ASP A 156 -2.66 -16.46 5.21
N VAL A 157 -3.55 -16.22 4.25
CA VAL A 157 -3.31 -15.40 3.05
C VAL A 157 -4.40 -14.34 3.00
N ASP A 158 -4.05 -13.11 2.63
CA ASP A 158 -5.01 -12.01 2.53
C ASP A 158 -4.64 -11.04 1.41
N TRP A 159 -5.66 -10.51 0.72
CA TRP A 159 -5.52 -9.42 -0.26
C TRP A 159 -5.99 -8.11 0.36
N LYS A 160 -5.08 -7.14 0.49
CA LYS A 160 -5.36 -5.82 1.06
C LYS A 160 -5.95 -4.87 0.01
N VAL A 161 -7.19 -5.13 -0.43
CA VAL A 161 -7.84 -4.44 -1.56
C VAL A 161 -9.01 -3.53 -1.18
N ASN A 162 -9.18 -3.23 0.11
CA ASN A 162 -10.31 -2.42 0.61
C ASN A 162 -10.33 -0.97 0.09
N SER A 163 -9.20 -0.49 -0.46
CA SER A 163 -9.09 0.86 -1.02
C SER A 163 -9.44 0.95 -2.51
N LEU A 164 -9.76 -0.17 -3.17
CA LEU A 164 -10.12 -0.16 -4.59
C LEU A 164 -11.55 0.37 -4.81
N HIS A 165 -11.75 1.03 -5.94
CA HIS A 165 -13.06 1.45 -6.43
C HIS A 165 -13.84 0.29 -7.06
N SER A 166 -13.14 -0.69 -7.63
CA SER A 166 -13.72 -1.88 -8.25
C SER A 166 -14.38 -2.81 -7.24
N ILE A 167 -15.45 -3.47 -7.66
CA ILE A 167 -16.10 -4.51 -6.86
C ILE A 167 -15.17 -5.73 -6.82
N SER A 168 -14.91 -6.28 -5.63
CA SER A 168 -14.02 -7.42 -5.47
C SER A 168 -14.63 -8.56 -4.67
N THR A 169 -14.23 -9.79 -4.99
CA THR A 169 -14.52 -10.99 -4.19
C THR A 169 -13.25 -11.78 -3.98
N GLN A 170 -13.13 -12.43 -2.82
CA GLN A 170 -12.00 -13.28 -2.47
C GLN A 170 -12.48 -14.69 -2.20
N GLN A 171 -11.84 -15.69 -2.81
CA GLN A 171 -12.16 -17.10 -2.66
C GLN A 171 -10.94 -17.87 -2.19
N ALA A 172 -11.06 -18.46 -1.01
CA ALA A 172 -9.99 -19.23 -0.38
C ALA A 172 -10.03 -20.69 -0.85
N THR A 173 -8.87 -21.20 -1.24
CA THR A 173 -8.67 -22.62 -1.57
C THR A 173 -7.50 -23.14 -0.75
N GLN A 174 -7.77 -24.12 0.11
CA GLN A 174 -6.72 -24.81 0.86
C GLN A 174 -6.25 -26.03 0.07
N PHE A 175 -4.94 -26.16 -0.08
CA PHE A 175 -4.28 -27.32 -0.64
C PHE A 175 -3.45 -27.98 0.46
N PRO A 176 -4.06 -28.92 1.22
CA PRO A 176 -3.37 -29.60 2.31
C PRO A 176 -2.14 -30.37 1.79
N PRO A 177 -1.05 -30.47 2.57
CA PRO A 177 -0.95 -30.03 3.98
C PRO A 177 -0.31 -28.65 4.20
N HIS A 178 0.25 -27.98 3.18
CA HIS A 178 1.17 -26.85 3.40
C HIS A 178 0.91 -25.58 2.58
N VAL A 179 -0.17 -25.54 1.80
CA VAL A 179 -0.45 -24.42 0.90
C VAL A 179 -1.85 -23.88 1.15
N HIS A 180 -1.92 -22.57 1.31
CA HIS A 180 -3.16 -21.81 1.31
C HIS A 180 -3.12 -20.84 0.13
N SER A 181 -4.22 -20.77 -0.62
CA SER A 181 -4.32 -19.90 -1.80
C SER A 181 -5.56 -19.04 -1.69
N LEU A 182 -5.44 -17.78 -2.13
CA LEU A 182 -6.53 -16.82 -2.14
C LEU A 182 -6.64 -16.18 -3.52
N THR A 183 -7.74 -16.48 -4.21
CA THR A 183 -8.05 -15.92 -5.52
C THR A 183 -8.90 -14.66 -5.35
N LEU A 184 -8.36 -13.53 -5.80
CA LEU A 184 -9.03 -12.24 -5.91
C LEU A 184 -9.66 -12.11 -7.31
N THR A 185 -10.94 -11.78 -7.36
CA THR A 185 -11.64 -11.42 -8.59
C THR A 185 -12.09 -9.97 -8.49
N LEU A 186 -11.71 -9.14 -9.47
CA LEU A 186 -12.20 -7.78 -9.64
C LEU A 186 -13.26 -7.76 -10.76
N PHE A 187 -14.40 -7.14 -10.49
CA PHE A 187 -15.53 -7.01 -11.44
C PHE A 187 -15.76 -5.56 -11.79
N ASN A 188 -16.17 -5.32 -13.04
CA ASN A 188 -16.46 -3.99 -13.56
C ASN A 188 -15.32 -3.01 -13.21
N VAL A 189 -14.10 -3.37 -13.64
CA VAL A 189 -12.89 -2.70 -13.17
C VAL A 189 -12.92 -1.21 -13.49
N SER A 190 -12.71 -0.38 -12.46
CA SER A 190 -12.71 1.08 -12.57
C SER A 190 -11.38 1.60 -13.09
N ARG A 191 -11.42 2.62 -13.98
CA ARG A 191 -10.23 3.38 -14.38
C ARG A 191 -9.52 4.08 -13.22
N ASP A 192 -10.21 4.33 -12.11
CA ASP A 192 -9.63 4.99 -10.94
C ASP A 192 -8.68 4.07 -10.16
N ASP A 193 -8.75 2.75 -10.40
CA ASP A 193 -7.81 1.77 -9.87
C ASP A 193 -6.54 1.61 -10.75
N ASN A 194 -6.44 2.36 -11.86
CA ASN A 194 -5.26 2.32 -12.73
C ASN A 194 -3.98 2.69 -11.98
N LEU A 195 -2.89 1.97 -12.26
CA LEU A 195 -1.58 2.11 -11.62
C LEU A 195 -1.58 1.76 -10.12
N SER A 196 -2.63 1.09 -9.63
CA SER A 196 -2.69 0.63 -8.24
C SER A 196 -1.83 -0.61 -8.00
N LEU A 197 -1.33 -0.73 -6.78
CA LEU A 197 -0.68 -1.93 -6.27
C LEU A 197 -1.71 -2.74 -5.49
N LEU A 198 -1.86 -4.03 -5.83
CA LEU A 198 -2.66 -4.99 -5.11
C LEU A 198 -1.75 -5.75 -4.14
N PRO A 199 -1.76 -5.45 -2.83
CA PRO A 199 -0.88 -6.12 -1.87
C PRO A 199 -1.49 -7.46 -1.47
N CYS A 200 -0.70 -8.53 -1.59
CA CYS A 200 -0.99 -9.80 -0.95
C CYS A 200 -0.04 -10.02 0.23
N THR A 201 -0.59 -10.50 1.34
CA THR A 201 0.15 -10.80 2.55
C THR A 201 -0.09 -12.25 2.96
N THR A 202 0.95 -12.91 3.44
CA THR A 202 0.87 -14.26 4.00
C THR A 202 1.52 -14.30 5.36
N GLU A 203 0.86 -14.85 6.35
CA GLU A 203 1.33 -14.82 7.74
C GLU A 203 1.15 -16.15 8.46
N ASN A 204 2.09 -16.48 9.34
CA ASN A 204 1.99 -17.59 10.28
C ASN A 204 2.53 -17.15 11.66
N ILE A 205 2.62 -18.08 12.61
CA ILE A 205 3.10 -17.77 13.97
C ILE A 205 4.58 -17.33 14.03
N VAL A 206 5.35 -17.55 12.96
CA VAL A 206 6.78 -17.18 12.87
C VAL A 206 6.97 -15.79 12.26
N GLY A 207 6.09 -15.37 11.37
CA GLY A 207 6.16 -14.04 10.78
C GLY A 207 5.26 -13.86 9.56
N MET A 208 5.60 -12.86 8.77
CA MET A 208 4.80 -12.38 7.64
C MET A 208 5.68 -12.16 6.41
N SER A 209 5.14 -12.50 5.24
CA SER A 209 5.70 -12.21 3.92
C SER A 209 4.68 -11.43 3.10
N ASN A 210 5.15 -10.54 2.25
CA ASN A 210 4.30 -9.68 1.42
C ASN A 210 4.79 -9.64 -0.03
N THR A 211 3.85 -9.40 -0.94
CA THR A 211 4.11 -9.17 -2.36
C THR A 211 3.03 -8.25 -2.91
N SER A 212 3.26 -7.68 -4.08
CA SER A 212 2.29 -6.78 -4.71
C SER A 212 2.18 -7.03 -6.20
N VAL A 213 0.98 -6.84 -6.73
CA VAL A 213 0.70 -6.96 -8.16
C VAL A 213 0.34 -5.60 -8.73
N HIS A 214 0.96 -5.23 -9.83
CA HIS A 214 0.64 -3.98 -10.53
C HIS A 214 -0.62 -4.13 -11.37
N LEU A 215 -1.61 -3.28 -11.14
CA LEU A 215 -2.83 -3.21 -11.94
C LEU A 215 -2.73 -2.05 -12.95
N SER A 216 -2.83 -2.36 -14.24
CA SER A 216 -2.99 -1.37 -15.31
C SER A 216 -4.38 -1.50 -15.92
N VAL A 217 -5.18 -0.44 -15.80
CA VAL A 217 -6.54 -0.39 -16.34
C VAL A 217 -6.51 0.44 -17.61
N GLN A 218 -6.87 -0.14 -18.75
CA GLN A 218 -6.91 0.54 -20.03
C GLN A 218 -8.30 1.13 -20.28
N PHE A 219 -8.36 2.39 -20.70
CA PHE A 219 -9.61 3.10 -21.00
C PHE A 219 -9.38 4.19 -22.07
N PRO A 220 -10.42 4.55 -22.85
CA PRO A 220 -10.32 5.56 -23.90
C PRO A 220 -10.04 6.97 -23.31
N PRO A 221 -9.48 7.88 -24.11
CA PRO A 221 -9.15 9.23 -23.66
C PRO A 221 -10.39 9.98 -23.19
N THR A 222 -10.22 10.85 -22.19
CA THR A 222 -11.25 11.74 -21.68
C THR A 222 -10.63 13.12 -21.49
N ILE A 223 -11.20 14.14 -22.13
CA ILE A 223 -10.75 15.53 -21.99
C ILE A 223 -11.44 16.12 -20.75
N ILE A 224 -10.71 16.16 -19.64
CA ILE A 224 -11.20 16.72 -18.36
C ILE A 224 -11.31 18.24 -18.50
N ARG A 225 -10.26 18.88 -19.02
CA ARG A 225 -10.20 20.33 -19.19
C ARG A 225 -9.73 20.69 -20.59
N PHE A 226 -10.35 21.74 -21.13
CA PHE A 226 -9.84 22.52 -22.23
C PHE A 226 -10.48 23.89 -22.06
N GLU A 227 -9.67 24.87 -21.67
CA GLU A 227 -10.13 26.16 -21.18
C GLU A 227 -9.92 27.26 -22.22
N LYS A 228 -10.62 28.39 -22.02
CA LYS A 228 -10.46 29.59 -22.85
C LYS A 228 -9.05 30.18 -22.66
N PRO A 229 -8.56 30.99 -23.62
CA PRO A 229 -7.26 31.62 -23.50
C PRO A 229 -7.19 32.55 -22.28
N GLU A 230 -6.18 32.36 -21.46
CA GLU A 230 -5.87 33.21 -20.30
C GLU A 230 -4.47 33.82 -20.48
N LYS A 231 -4.33 35.13 -20.23
CA LYS A 231 -3.06 35.85 -20.40
C LYS A 231 -2.24 35.80 -19.12
N TRP A 232 -1.06 35.20 -19.22
CA TRP A 232 -0.02 35.24 -18.20
C TRP A 232 1.21 35.98 -18.77
N HIS A 233 2.37 35.32 -18.86
CA HIS A 233 3.49 35.79 -19.68
C HIS A 233 3.13 35.69 -21.17
N ASP A 234 2.91 34.46 -21.64
CA ASP A 234 2.25 34.15 -22.91
C ASP A 234 0.77 33.83 -22.67
N THR A 235 -0.04 33.82 -23.73
CA THR A 235 -1.45 33.43 -23.61
C THR A 235 -1.56 31.91 -23.62
N CYS A 236 -2.27 31.34 -22.66
CA CYS A 236 -2.37 29.91 -22.45
C CYS A 236 -3.80 29.41 -22.59
N MET A 237 -4.01 28.36 -23.37
CA MET A 237 -5.22 27.55 -23.30
C MET A 237 -4.90 26.23 -22.59
N MET A 238 -5.23 26.15 -21.31
CA MET A 238 -4.92 25.00 -20.47
C MET A 238 -5.78 23.79 -20.87
N PHE A 239 -5.18 22.60 -20.86
CA PHE A 239 -5.89 21.34 -21.07
C PHE A 239 -5.41 20.25 -20.11
N ILE A 240 -6.32 19.32 -19.81
CA ILE A 240 -6.05 18.10 -19.06
C ILE A 240 -6.76 16.96 -19.78
N VAL A 241 -6.00 15.96 -20.22
CA VAL A 241 -6.51 14.76 -20.88
C VAL A 241 -6.07 13.55 -20.09
N ARG A 242 -7.00 12.68 -19.72
CA ARG A 242 -6.71 11.41 -19.04
C ARG A 242 -6.95 10.24 -19.99
N GLY A 243 -6.11 9.21 -19.95
CA GLY A 243 -6.26 8.02 -20.79
C GLY A 243 -5.15 7.00 -20.56
N GLN A 244 -5.48 5.72 -20.71
CA GLN A 244 -4.51 4.62 -20.62
C GLN A 244 -4.77 3.60 -21.74
N PRO A 245 -3.85 3.38 -22.70
CA PRO A 245 -2.55 4.02 -22.84
C PRO A 245 -2.62 5.55 -22.97
N LEU A 246 -1.55 6.23 -22.56
CA LEU A 246 -1.46 7.69 -22.59
C LEU A 246 -1.79 8.23 -23.99
N PRO A 247 -2.73 9.18 -24.12
CA PRO A 247 -3.23 9.60 -25.43
C PRO A 247 -2.32 10.62 -26.11
N GLU A 248 -2.26 10.54 -27.44
CA GLU A 248 -1.71 11.58 -28.30
C GLU A 248 -2.72 12.72 -28.47
N VAL A 249 -2.25 13.97 -28.41
CA VAL A 249 -3.09 15.16 -28.52
C VAL A 249 -2.76 16.00 -29.74
N ASN A 250 -3.79 16.42 -30.47
CA ASN A 250 -3.71 17.28 -31.64
C ASN A 250 -4.70 18.44 -31.51
N PHE A 251 -4.33 19.61 -32.03
CA PHE A 251 -5.20 20.79 -32.05
C PHE A 251 -5.66 21.08 -33.47
N LEU A 252 -6.93 21.46 -33.60
CA LEU A 252 -7.49 22.00 -34.84
C LEU A 252 -7.93 23.45 -34.60
N TYR A 253 -7.77 24.29 -35.61
CA TYR A 253 -8.31 25.64 -35.69
C TYR A 253 -9.19 25.73 -36.93
N LYS A 254 -10.47 26.07 -36.73
CA LYS A 254 -11.49 26.05 -37.81
C LYS A 254 -11.46 24.74 -38.62
N ASP A 255 -11.48 23.62 -37.90
CA ASP A 255 -11.48 22.24 -38.41
C ASP A 255 -10.25 21.81 -39.24
N SER A 256 -9.23 22.66 -39.30
CA SER A 256 -7.94 22.35 -39.94
C SER A 256 -6.87 22.13 -38.88
N GLN A 257 -5.94 21.21 -39.14
CA GLN A 257 -4.82 20.95 -38.22
C GLN A 257 -4.04 22.24 -37.93
N LEU A 258 -3.88 22.57 -36.65
CA LEU A 258 -3.15 23.75 -36.21
C LEU A 258 -1.64 23.47 -36.29
N PRO A 259 -0.88 24.16 -37.17
CA PRO A 259 0.55 23.93 -37.30
C PRO A 259 1.30 24.45 -36.06
N GLN A 260 2.29 23.68 -35.61
CA GLN A 260 3.20 24.12 -34.56
C GLN A 260 4.21 25.11 -35.13
N THR A 261 4.33 26.28 -34.51
CA THR A 261 5.21 27.39 -34.93
C THR A 261 5.96 27.93 -33.72
N THR A 262 6.84 28.92 -33.93
CA THR A 262 7.50 29.64 -32.83
C THR A 262 6.54 30.52 -32.00
N TYR A 263 5.37 30.84 -32.54
CA TYR A 263 4.34 31.66 -31.90
C TYR A 263 3.17 30.85 -31.33
N ILE A 264 2.96 29.64 -31.84
CA ILE A 264 1.92 28.70 -31.38
C ILE A 264 2.57 27.36 -31.14
N ASN A 265 2.74 26.99 -29.88
CA ASN A 265 3.35 25.72 -29.49
C ASN A 265 2.60 25.09 -28.32
N MET A 266 2.83 23.80 -28.11
CA MET A 266 2.29 23.06 -26.98
C MET A 266 3.43 22.71 -26.02
N ALA A 267 3.17 22.88 -24.73
CA ALA A 267 3.97 22.32 -23.66
C ALA A 267 3.04 21.48 -22.78
N ALA A 268 3.43 20.25 -22.49
CA ALA A 268 2.66 19.34 -21.65
C ALA A 268 3.59 18.40 -20.88
N ASP A 269 3.15 18.03 -19.69
CA ASP A 269 3.82 17.09 -18.82
C ASP A 269 2.87 15.92 -18.50
N VAL A 270 3.47 14.75 -18.26
CA VAL A 270 2.72 13.55 -17.90
C VAL A 270 2.64 13.43 -16.39
N TYR A 271 1.42 13.38 -15.88
CA TYR A 271 1.13 13.09 -14.48
C TYR A 271 0.28 11.82 -14.38
N ARG A 272 0.93 10.70 -14.00
CA ARG A 272 0.30 9.36 -13.94
C ARG A 272 -0.30 8.96 -15.30
N ASP A 273 -1.62 8.87 -15.37
CA ASP A 273 -2.42 8.55 -16.56
C ASP A 273 -3.06 9.79 -17.20
N SER A 274 -2.59 10.98 -16.82
CA SER A 274 -3.04 12.28 -17.32
C SER A 274 -1.92 13.04 -18.03
N LEU A 275 -2.25 13.69 -19.12
CA LEU A 275 -1.43 14.66 -19.83
C LEU A 275 -1.98 16.05 -19.54
N GLU A 276 -1.20 16.86 -18.86
CA GLU A 276 -1.55 18.21 -18.46
C GLU A 276 -0.67 19.20 -19.20
N GLY A 277 -1.27 20.22 -19.80
CA GLY A 277 -0.49 21.13 -20.62
C GLY A 277 -1.22 22.39 -21.02
N CYS A 278 -0.55 23.13 -21.89
CA CYS A 278 -0.98 24.41 -22.39
C CYS A 278 -0.71 24.51 -23.89
N LEU A 279 -1.71 24.94 -24.65
CA LEU A 279 -1.50 25.50 -25.98
C LEU A 279 -1.16 26.98 -25.83
N ILE A 280 0.10 27.30 -26.11
CA ILE A 280 0.72 28.61 -25.85
C ILE A 280 0.64 29.45 -27.12
N PHE A 281 0.26 30.72 -26.95
CA PHE A 281 0.25 31.74 -27.99
C PHE A 281 1.11 32.94 -27.57
N LYS A 282 2.11 33.26 -28.39
CA LYS A 282 2.95 34.44 -28.21
C LYS A 282 2.35 35.63 -28.96
N ASN A 283 1.95 36.65 -28.21
CA ASN A 283 1.34 37.89 -28.74
C ASN A 283 0.20 37.64 -29.76
N PRO A 284 -0.85 36.87 -29.40
CA PRO A 284 -1.97 36.61 -30.30
C PRO A 284 -2.76 37.89 -30.60
N THR A 285 -3.39 37.93 -31.77
CA THR A 285 -4.21 39.05 -32.25
C THR A 285 -5.64 38.59 -32.54
N HIS A 286 -6.52 39.51 -32.97
CA HIS A 286 -7.90 39.18 -33.37
C HIS A 286 -7.97 38.12 -34.51
N HIS A 287 -6.91 37.95 -35.32
CA HIS A 287 -6.83 36.89 -36.33
C HIS A 287 -6.75 35.48 -35.74
N ASN A 288 -6.33 35.35 -34.48
CA ASN A 288 -6.31 34.08 -33.77
C ASN A 288 -7.66 33.75 -33.16
N ASN A 289 -8.65 34.65 -33.19
CA ASN A 289 -9.97 34.36 -32.64
C ASN A 289 -10.65 33.21 -33.41
N GLY A 290 -11.46 32.44 -32.67
CA GLY A 290 -12.37 31.44 -33.21
C GLY A 290 -12.30 30.10 -32.48
N ASN A 291 -12.88 29.08 -33.12
CA ASN A 291 -12.99 27.75 -32.54
C ASN A 291 -11.68 26.96 -32.63
N TYR A 292 -11.19 26.55 -31.48
CA TYR A 292 -10.12 25.58 -31.32
C TYR A 292 -10.69 24.26 -30.83
N THR A 293 -10.26 23.16 -31.42
CA THR A 293 -10.66 21.81 -31.02
C THR A 293 -9.44 21.02 -30.58
N LEU A 294 -9.46 20.53 -29.34
CA LEU A 294 -8.51 19.54 -28.85
C LEU A 294 -9.03 18.14 -29.20
N GLN A 295 -8.21 17.34 -29.87
CA GLN A 295 -8.45 15.93 -30.15
C GLN A 295 -7.42 15.08 -29.39
N ALA A 296 -7.89 14.16 -28.55
CA ALA A 296 -7.07 13.18 -27.85
C ALA A 296 -7.36 11.77 -28.38
N ARG A 297 -6.33 10.97 -28.64
CA ARG A 297 -6.45 9.62 -29.22
C ARG A 297 -5.57 8.61 -28.50
N ASN A 298 -6.10 7.43 -28.22
CA ASN A 298 -5.31 6.24 -27.93
C ASN A 298 -5.88 5.03 -28.70
N THR A 299 -5.37 3.83 -28.42
CA THR A 299 -5.80 2.58 -29.06
C THR A 299 -7.27 2.20 -28.81
N LEU A 300 -7.89 2.76 -27.78
CA LEU A 300 -9.27 2.45 -27.37
C LEU A 300 -10.29 3.48 -27.84
N GLY A 301 -9.87 4.66 -28.29
CA GLY A 301 -10.81 5.65 -28.79
C GLY A 301 -10.25 7.04 -29.02
N VAL A 302 -11.17 7.97 -29.28
CA VAL A 302 -10.89 9.38 -29.55
C VAL A 302 -11.86 10.24 -28.77
N ALA A 303 -11.35 11.30 -28.15
CA ALA A 303 -12.15 12.35 -27.51
C ALA A 303 -11.86 13.70 -28.16
N THR A 304 -12.88 14.53 -28.32
CA THR A 304 -12.74 15.88 -28.88
C THR A 304 -13.48 16.90 -28.02
N LYS A 305 -12.89 18.09 -27.85
CA LYS A 305 -13.54 19.21 -27.15
C LYS A 305 -13.20 20.51 -27.85
N THR A 306 -14.22 21.34 -28.11
CA THR A 306 -14.08 22.62 -28.81
C THR A 306 -14.33 23.77 -27.85
N VAL A 307 -13.51 24.82 -27.96
CA VAL A 307 -13.63 26.06 -27.21
C VAL A 307 -13.54 27.22 -28.18
N ASP A 308 -14.46 28.17 -28.07
CA ASP A 308 -14.36 29.46 -28.75
C ASP A 308 -13.37 30.35 -28.00
N ALA A 309 -12.25 30.63 -28.65
CA ALA A 309 -11.14 31.39 -28.09
C ALA A 309 -11.17 32.83 -28.59
N HIS A 310 -11.22 33.76 -27.65
CA HIS A 310 -11.14 35.19 -27.93
C HIS A 310 -9.87 35.76 -27.30
N PHE A 311 -8.98 36.31 -28.13
CA PHE A 311 -7.68 36.85 -27.73
C PHE A 311 -7.68 38.38 -27.69
N MET A 312 -8.32 39.02 -28.67
CA MET A 312 -8.36 40.48 -28.80
C MET A 312 -9.57 40.90 -29.65
N GLY A 313 -10.19 42.05 -29.34
CA GLY A 313 -11.19 42.67 -30.22
C GLY A 313 -10.59 43.08 -31.57
N ALA A 314 -11.37 43.08 -32.64
CA ALA A 314 -10.90 43.62 -33.90
C ALA A 314 -10.77 45.14 -33.78
N PRO A 315 -9.76 45.77 -34.40
CA PRO A 315 -9.70 47.20 -34.45
C PRO A 315 -10.92 47.75 -35.21
N PHE A 316 -11.59 48.76 -34.63
CA PHE A 316 -12.76 49.48 -35.14
C PHE A 316 -14.14 48.79 -35.04
N ASP A 317 -14.28 47.79 -34.16
CA ASP A 317 -15.60 47.35 -33.65
C ASP A 317 -16.15 48.29 -32.55
#